data_AF-A0A961IJ58-F1
#
_entry.id   AF-A0A961IJ58-F1
#
_cell.length_a   1.000
_cell.length_b   1.000
_cell.length_c   1.000
_cell.angle_alpha   90.00
_cell.angle_beta   90.00
_cell.angle_gamma   90.00
#
_symmetry.space_group_name_H-M   'P 1'
#
loop_
_entity.id
_entity.type
_entity.pdbx_description
1 polymer ?
#
loop_
_entity_poly.entity_id
_entity_poly.type
_entity_poly.pdbx_seq_one_letter_code
_entity_poly.pdbx_strand_id
1 'polypeptide(L)'
;MWIEGASANAAGHDAIMWAIHIIVIIAFVLVNSAMVYFIIRYRRRGPDDKTSRVAHHSVLEVTWTIIPSIVFLGLYVWGTYDFVNLRSVPQNAME
;
A
#
# COMPACT_ATOMS: atom_id res chain seq x y z
N MET A 1 -6.86 14.80 -8.07
CA MET A 1 -6.88 15.62 -9.29
C MET A 1 -5.64 15.24 -10.08
N TRP A 2 -5.76 14.27 -10.99
CA TRP A 2 -4.71 13.92 -11.96
C TRP A 2 -5.21 14.31 -13.35
N ILE A 3 -4.28 14.80 -14.18
CA ILE A 3 -4.52 15.34 -15.52
C ILE A 3 -4.85 14.16 -16.46
N GLU A 4 -5.89 14.31 -17.29
CA GLU A 4 -6.23 13.31 -18.32
C GLU A 4 -5.01 13.01 -19.19
N GLY A 5 -4.81 11.73 -19.49
CA GLY A 5 -3.61 11.22 -20.15
C GLY A 5 -3.26 11.97 -21.45
N ALA A 6 -2.18 12.74 -21.40
CA ALA A 6 -1.71 13.54 -22.54
C ALA A 6 -0.95 12.73 -23.62
N SER A 7 -0.76 11.42 -23.44
CA SER A 7 -0.05 10.55 -24.38
C SER A 7 -0.66 9.14 -24.47
N ALA A 8 -0.42 8.43 -25.58
CA ALA A 8 -0.95 7.08 -25.82
C ALA A 8 -0.56 6.05 -24.72
N ASN A 9 0.56 6.31 -24.02
CA ASN A 9 1.06 5.48 -22.93
C ASN A 9 0.49 5.87 -21.56
N ALA A 10 -0.25 6.99 -21.46
CA ALA A 10 -0.72 7.51 -20.19
C ALA A 10 -1.77 6.61 -19.53
N ALA A 11 -2.63 5.93 -20.30
CA ALA A 11 -3.66 5.07 -19.73
C ALA A 11 -3.12 3.87 -18.92
N GLY A 12 -2.01 3.25 -19.36
CA GLY A 12 -1.34 2.17 -18.62
C GLY A 12 -0.67 2.66 -17.34
N HIS A 13 0.01 3.80 -17.44
CA HIS A 13 0.66 4.46 -16.31
C HIS A 13 -0.35 4.97 -15.27
N ASP A 14 -1.49 5.48 -15.70
CA ASP A 14 -2.56 5.94 -14.83
C ASP A 14 -3.14 4.78 -13.99
N ALA A 15 -3.25 3.57 -14.56
CA ALA A 15 -3.77 2.41 -13.86
C ALA A 15 -2.90 1.99 -12.66
N ILE A 16 -1.58 1.92 -12.83
CA ILE A 16 -0.67 1.56 -11.73
C ILE A 16 -0.61 2.66 -10.66
N MET A 17 -0.68 3.92 -11.07
CA MET A 17 -0.74 5.05 -10.13
C MET A 17 -2.03 5.03 -9.30
N TRP A 18 -3.17 4.72 -9.93
CA TRP A 18 -4.43 4.53 -9.21
C TRP A 18 -4.38 3.35 -8.23
N ALA A 19 -3.79 2.22 -8.64
CA ALA A 19 -3.63 1.06 -7.76
C ALA A 19 -2.80 1.41 -6.52
N ILE A 20 -1.65 2.06 -6.70
CA ILE A 20 -0.78 2.51 -5.61
C ILE A 20 -1.54 3.49 -4.70
N HIS A 21 -2.25 4.46 -5.27
CA HIS A 21 -2.99 5.47 -4.50
C HIS A 21 -4.05 4.84 -3.60
N ILE A 22 -4.81 3.87 -4.13
CA ILE A 22 -5.82 3.13 -3.36
C ILE A 22 -5.17 2.33 -2.24
N ILE A 23 -4.06 1.63 -2.50
CA ILE A 23 -3.32 0.86 -1.49
C ILE A 23 -2.85 1.78 -0.36
N VAL A 24 -2.30 2.95 -0.69
CA VAL A 24 -1.84 3.94 0.30
C VAL A 24 -3.01 4.46 1.15
N ILE A 25 -4.15 4.78 0.53
CA ILE A 25 -5.33 5.22 1.27
C ILE A 25 -5.83 4.13 2.22
N ILE A 26 -5.89 2.88 1.77
CA ILE A 26 -6.30 1.75 2.61
C ILE A 26 -5.35 1.60 3.80
N ALA A 27 -4.04 1.61 3.56
CA ALA A 27 -3.04 1.51 4.62
C ALA A 27 -3.13 2.67 5.60
N PHE A 28 -3.31 3.89 5.10
CA PHE A 28 -3.49 5.09 5.90
C PHE A 28 -4.72 4.98 6.81
N VAL A 29 -5.88 4.64 6.24
CA VAL A 29 -7.12 4.50 7.02
C VAL A 29 -7.00 3.39 8.06
N LEU A 30 -6.41 2.25 7.71
CA LEU A 30 -6.23 1.12 8.63
C LEU A 30 -5.36 1.51 9.83
N VAL A 31 -4.19 2.10 9.59
CA VAL A 31 -3.26 2.50 10.66
C VAL A 31 -3.85 3.60 11.54
N ASN A 32 -4.44 4.62 10.94
CA ASN A 32 -5.06 5.71 11.71
C ASN A 32 -6.27 5.24 12.51
N SER A 33 -7.10 4.35 11.94
CA SER A 33 -8.25 3.79 12.65
C SER A 33 -7.81 2.92 13.82
N ALA A 34 -6.78 2.09 13.65
CA ALA A 34 -6.21 1.29 14.74
C ALA A 34 -5.63 2.19 15.85
N MET A 35 -4.94 3.26 15.48
CA MET A 35 -4.41 4.25 16.42
C MET A 35 -5.55 4.91 17.22
N VAL A 36 -6.56 5.46 16.54
CA VAL A 36 -7.72 6.11 17.20
C VAL A 36 -8.46 5.11 18.09
N TYR A 37 -8.66 3.88 17.62
CA TYR A 37 -9.26 2.81 18.40
C TYR A 37 -8.47 2.55 19.69
N PHE A 38 -7.14 2.41 19.62
CA PHE A 38 -6.31 2.19 20.79
C PHE A 38 -6.29 3.38 21.76
N ILE A 39 -6.28 4.62 21.24
CA ILE A 39 -6.39 5.83 22.06
C ILE A 39 -7.69 5.79 22.87
N ILE A 40 -8.83 5.48 22.25
CA ILE A 40 -10.12 5.47 22.93
C ILE A 40 -10.26 4.27 23.87
N ARG A 41 -9.83 3.08 23.43
CA ARG A 41 -10.00 1.81 24.14
C ARG A 41 -9.10 1.68 25.37
N TYR A 42 -7.87 2.21 25.28
CA TYR A 42 -6.83 2.13 26.32
C TYR A 42 -6.56 3.48 26.99
N ARG A 43 -7.46 4.47 26.86
CA ARG A 43 -7.39 5.72 27.62
C ARG A 43 -7.46 5.41 29.11
N ARG A 44 -6.47 5.87 29.87
CA ARG A 44 -6.42 5.74 31.34
C ARG A 44 -7.70 6.29 31.98
N ARG A 45 -8.39 5.48 32.79
CA ARG A 45 -9.63 5.88 33.47
C ARG A 45 -9.50 6.04 34.98
N GLY A 46 -8.38 5.64 35.58
CA GLY A 46 -8.17 5.80 37.01
C GLY A 46 -6.72 5.62 37.47
N PRO A 47 -6.47 5.79 38.79
CA PRO A 47 -5.15 5.62 39.39
C PRO A 47 -4.62 4.18 39.28
N ASP A 48 -5.51 3.19 39.44
CA ASP A 48 -5.21 1.74 39.45
C ASP A 48 -5.19 1.07 38.07
N ASP A 49 -5.25 1.85 37.00
CA ASP A 49 -5.25 1.34 35.63
C ASP A 49 -3.85 0.84 35.29
N LYS A 50 -3.63 -0.47 35.44
CA LYS A 50 -2.33 -1.12 35.19
C LYS A 50 -2.17 -1.40 33.69
N THR A 51 -1.10 -0.87 33.10
CA THR A 51 -0.72 -1.17 31.72
C THR A 51 -0.43 -2.66 31.56
N SER A 52 -1.02 -3.30 30.54
CA SER A 52 -0.72 -4.69 30.18
C SER A 52 0.76 -4.85 29.84
N ARG A 53 1.40 -5.92 30.32
CA ARG A 53 2.84 -6.20 30.13
C ARG A 53 3.14 -7.03 28.87
N VAL A 54 2.20 -7.08 27.93
CA VAL A 54 2.36 -7.82 26.66
C VAL A 54 3.31 -7.04 25.76
N ALA A 55 4.54 -7.54 25.63
CA ALA A 55 5.59 -6.92 24.81
C ALA A 55 5.69 -7.50 23.39
N HIS A 56 5.22 -8.74 23.19
CA HIS A 56 5.42 -9.49 21.94
C HIS A 56 4.18 -10.26 21.56
N HIS A 57 3.88 -10.28 20.26
CA HIS A 57 2.81 -11.09 19.69
C HIS A 57 3.21 -11.59 18.31
N SER A 58 3.94 -12.72 18.27
CA SER A 58 4.58 -13.24 17.05
C SER A 58 3.64 -13.40 15.86
N VAL A 59 2.38 -13.79 16.08
CA VAL A 59 1.40 -13.93 14.99
C VAL A 59 1.06 -12.56 14.36
N LEU A 60 0.97 -11.51 15.19
CA LEU A 60 0.66 -10.16 14.70
C LEU A 60 1.87 -9.58 13.96
N GLU A 61 3.05 -9.80 14.53
CA GLU A 61 4.34 -9.40 13.96
C GLU A 61 4.58 -10.03 12.58
N VAL A 62 4.29 -11.33 12.45
CA VAL A 62 4.41 -12.04 11.17
C VAL A 62 3.36 -11.57 10.18
N THR A 63 2.10 -11.43 10.62
CA THR A 63 0.97 -11.02 9.76
C THR A 63 1.22 -9.64 9.15
N TRP A 64 1.62 -8.65 9.96
CA TRP A 64 1.87 -7.29 9.46
C TRP A 64 3.13 -7.18 8.59
N THR A 65 4.00 -8.19 8.58
CA THR A 65 5.25 -8.17 7.80
C THR A 65 5.03 -8.84 6.45
N ILE A 66 4.34 -9.99 6.45
CA ILE A 66 4.06 -10.77 5.24
C ILE A 66 3.09 -10.01 4.32
N ILE A 67 2.02 -9.42 4.86
CA ILE A 67 1.01 -8.74 4.04
C ILE A 67 1.62 -7.61 3.21
N PRO A 68 2.35 -6.62 3.78
CA PRO A 68 3.00 -5.57 2.99
C PRO A 68 4.04 -6.12 2.02
N SER A 69 4.80 -7.15 2.42
CA SER A 69 5.80 -7.76 1.54
C SER A 69 5.17 -8.35 0.28
N ILE A 70 4.04 -9.04 0.40
CA ILE A 70 3.29 -9.57 -0.76
C ILE A 70 2.76 -8.44 -1.64
N VAL A 71 2.22 -7.37 -1.03
CA VAL A 71 1.72 -6.20 -1.78
C VAL A 71 2.85 -5.55 -2.58
N PHE A 72 4.02 -5.34 -1.98
CA PHE A 72 5.17 -4.79 -2.69
C PHE A 72 5.68 -5.70 -3.80
N LEU A 73 5.71 -7.02 -3.59
CA LEU A 73 6.08 -7.96 -4.63
C LEU A 73 5.11 -7.93 -5.81
N GLY A 74 3.80 -7.85 -5.55
CA GLY A 74 2.78 -7.71 -6.59
C GLY A 74 2.93 -6.43 -7.40
N LEU A 75 3.15 -5.29 -6.72
CA LEU A 75 3.42 -4.01 -7.37
C LEU A 75 4.71 -4.04 -8.20
N TYR A 76 5.75 -4.70 -7.70
CA TYR A 76 7.02 -4.86 -8.42
C TYR A 76 6.85 -5.63 -9.73
N VAL A 77 6.16 -6.78 -9.69
CA VAL A 77 5.92 -7.61 -10.88
C VAL A 77 5.11 -6.84 -11.91
N TRP A 78 4.02 -6.19 -11.49
CA TRP A 78 3.19 -5.39 -12.39
C TRP A 78 3.96 -4.20 -12.95
N GLY A 79 4.63 -3.41 -12.11
CA GLY A 79 5.40 -2.26 -12.56
C GLY A 79 6.53 -2.64 -13.51
N THR A 80 7.19 -3.77 -13.29
CA THR A 80 8.24 -4.27 -14.20
C THR A 80 7.65 -4.71 -15.54
N TYR A 81 6.51 -5.42 -15.53
CA TYR A 81 5.83 -5.83 -16.76
C TYR A 81 5.40 -4.63 -17.60
N ASP A 82 4.78 -3.62 -16.97
CA ASP A 82 4.37 -2.39 -17.65
C ASP A 82 5.58 -1.61 -18.19
N PHE A 83 6.65 -1.50 -17.40
CA PHE A 83 7.90 -0.86 -17.83
C PHE A 83 8.54 -1.52 -19.05
N VAL A 84 8.52 -2.86 -19.13
CA VAL A 84 9.04 -3.59 -20.28
C VAL A 84 8.18 -3.34 -21.51
N ASN A 85 6.84 -3.39 -21.38
CA ASN A 85 5.92 -3.11 -22.48
C ASN A 85 6.04 -1.67 -23.01
N LEU A 86 6.25 -0.71 -22.12
CA LEU A 86 6.47 0.70 -22.49
C LEU A 86 7.81 0.92 -23.22
N ARG A 87 8.79 0.03 -23.01
CA ARG A 87 10.13 0.13 -23.61
C ARG A 87 10.35 -0.79 -24.79
N SER A 88 9.50 -1.79 -25.00
CA SER A 88 9.53 -2.58 -26.22
C SER A 88 9.06 -1.70 -27.37
N VAL A 89 10.02 -1.27 -28.20
CA VAL A 89 9.75 -0.59 -29.47
C VAL A 89 8.85 -1.53 -30.30
N PRO A 90 7.68 -1.08 -30.78
CA PRO A 90 6.82 -1.93 -31.59
C PRO A 90 7.59 -2.44 -32.81
N GLN A 91 7.45 -3.72 -33.17
CA GLN A 91 8.22 -4.38 -34.24
C GLN A 91 8.09 -3.68 -35.62
N ASN A 92 7.12 -2.78 -35.74
CA ASN A 92 6.75 -1.99 -36.91
C ASN A 92 7.16 -0.50 -36.81
N ALA A 93 8.15 -0.16 -35.97
CA ALA A 93 8.64 1.22 -35.82
C ALA A 93 9.84 1.56 -36.72
N MET A 94 10.51 0.57 -37.32
CA MET A 94 11.64 0.79 -38.23
C MET A 94 11.51 0.13 -39.59
N GLU A 95 10.36 -0.50 -39.90
CA GLU A 95 9.94 -0.98 -41.23
C GLU A 95 8.47 -1.41 -41.18
#